data_AF-A0A1I3CV11-F1
#
_entry.id   AF-A0A1I3CV11-F1
#
_cell.length_a   1.000
_cell.length_b   1.000
_cell.length_c   1.000
_cell.angle_alpha   90.00
_cell.angle_beta   90.00
_cell.angle_gamma   90.00
#
_symmetry.space_group_name_H-M   'P 1'
#
loop_
_entity.id
_entity.type
_entity.pdbx_description
1 polymer ?
#
loop_
_entity_poly.entity_id
_entity_poly.type
_entity_poly.pdbx_seq_one_letter_code
_entity_poly.pdbx_strand_id
1 'polypeptide(L)'
;MKKLYTCLIFFNSVFILAQNLEAQKAAINAASIAGNNELASEITLNTLQRKANENKSANMRILDDGFELNFSQKARLDNNLKAKLEEQKNLNEKVKSSISSSEKEQLESKLKKNNLKISELSSKLEKNSSELLDLQKEYNRLNLK
;
A
#
# COMPACT_ATOMS: atom_id res chain seq x y z
N MET A 1 18.35 -11.75 6.47
CA MET A 1 19.05 -10.55 6.99
C MET A 1 18.28 -9.23 6.82
N LYS A 2 17.47 -9.02 5.77
CA LYS A 2 16.67 -7.78 5.61
C LYS A 2 15.64 -7.50 6.73
N LYS A 3 15.08 -8.55 7.36
CA LYS A 3 14.08 -8.44 8.44
C LYS A 3 14.62 -7.90 9.78
N LEU A 4 15.93 -8.03 10.05
CA LEU A 4 16.53 -7.50 11.28
C LEU A 4 16.77 -5.99 11.22
N TYR A 5 17.14 -5.47 10.04
CA TYR A 5 17.40 -4.04 9.85
C TYR A 5 16.13 -3.19 10.01
N THR A 6 14.98 -3.68 9.53
CA THR A 6 13.71 -2.96 9.66
C THR A 6 13.28 -2.81 11.12
N CYS A 7 13.57 -3.80 11.96
CA CYS A 7 13.23 -3.78 13.38
C CYS A 7 14.13 -2.82 14.17
N LEU A 8 15.44 -2.81 13.86
CA LEU A 8 16.42 -1.91 14.49
C LEU A 8 16.22 -0.42 14.17
N ILE A 9 15.76 -0.11 12.95
CA ILE A 9 15.39 1.27 12.55
C ILE A 9 14.11 1.70 13.29
N PHE A 10 13.14 0.80 13.43
CA PHE A 10 11.88 1.09 14.11
C PHE A 10 12.10 1.42 15.60
N PHE A 11 12.89 0.60 16.33
CA PHE A 11 13.17 0.86 17.76
C PHE A 11 13.98 2.14 18.00
N ASN A 12 14.96 2.47 17.15
CA ASN A 12 15.72 3.73 17.27
C ASN A 12 14.85 4.95 17.02
N SER A 13 13.97 4.90 16.01
CA SER A 13 13.06 6.02 15.73
C SER A 13 12.11 6.29 16.89
N VAL A 14 11.53 5.26 17.51
CA VAL A 14 10.62 5.41 18.67
C VAL A 14 11.35 5.96 19.90
N PHE A 15 12.58 5.54 20.16
CA PHE A 15 13.35 6.01 21.31
C PHE A 15 13.76 7.49 21.21
N ILE A 16 14.17 7.95 20.03
CA ILE A 16 14.50 9.37 19.78
C ILE A 16 13.25 10.26 19.92
N LEU A 17 12.09 9.78 19.46
CA LEU A 17 10.80 10.46 19.60
C LEU A 17 10.39 10.63 21.08
N ALA A 18 10.66 9.64 21.93
CA ALA A 18 10.33 9.68 23.36
C ALA A 18 11.15 10.73 24.13
N GLN A 19 12.46 10.81 23.91
CA GLN A 19 13.32 11.80 24.58
C GLN A 19 12.96 13.24 24.18
N ASN A 20 12.61 13.47 22.92
CA ASN A 20 12.17 14.78 22.42
C ASN A 20 10.85 15.23 23.08
N LEU A 21 9.96 14.29 23.41
CA LEU A 21 8.67 14.60 24.06
C LEU A 21 8.84 15.04 25.53
N GLU A 22 9.74 14.41 26.28
CA GLU A 22 10.03 14.79 27.67
C GLU A 22 10.73 16.14 27.76
N ALA A 23 11.70 16.40 26.88
CA ALA A 23 12.40 17.69 26.83
C ALA A 23 11.44 18.87 26.55
N GLN A 24 10.45 18.68 25.66
CA GLN A 24 9.45 19.71 25.37
C GLN A 24 8.46 19.93 26.52
N LYS A 25 8.02 18.87 27.20
CA LYS A 25 7.16 19.00 28.40
C LYS A 25 7.89 19.76 29.51
N ALA A 26 9.18 19.49 29.69
CA ALA A 26 10.02 20.20 30.66
C ALA A 26 10.15 21.69 30.30
N ALA A 27 10.33 22.03 29.02
CA ALA A 27 10.42 23.41 28.55
C ALA A 27 9.11 24.21 28.73
N ILE A 28 7.95 23.59 28.44
CA ILE A 28 6.63 24.21 28.65
C ILE A 28 6.39 24.48 30.14
N ASN A 29 6.68 23.50 30.99
CA ASN A 29 6.53 23.64 32.44
C ASN A 29 7.46 24.72 32.99
N ALA A 30 8.72 24.77 32.54
CA ALA A 30 9.69 25.80 32.96
C ALA A 30 9.24 27.22 32.54
N ALA A 31 8.73 27.40 31.31
CA ALA A 31 8.23 28.69 30.84
C ALA A 31 6.98 29.16 31.60
N SER A 32 6.07 28.24 31.95
CA SER A 32 4.86 28.54 32.73
C SER A 32 5.18 28.86 34.20
N ILE A 33 6.12 28.14 34.83
CA ILE A 33 6.59 28.42 36.19
C ILE A 33 7.31 29.79 36.28
N ALA A 34 8.00 30.20 35.21
CA ALA A 34 8.63 31.51 35.11
C ALA A 34 7.65 32.68 34.84
N GLY A 35 6.33 32.42 34.77
CA GLY A 35 5.30 33.43 34.50
C GLY A 35 5.21 33.88 33.04
N ASN A 36 6.02 33.31 32.14
CA ASN A 36 6.04 33.63 30.71
C ASN A 36 5.04 32.76 29.95
N ASN A 37 3.75 33.00 30.20
CA ASN A 37 2.66 32.24 29.59
C ASN A 37 2.61 32.38 28.06
N GLU A 38 3.06 33.51 27.51
CA GLU A 38 3.17 33.74 26.06
C GLU A 38 4.21 32.80 25.43
N LEU A 39 5.40 32.67 26.04
CA LEU A 39 6.45 31.75 25.61
C LEU A 39 6.01 30.28 25.73
N ALA A 40 5.31 29.92 26.82
CA ALA A 40 4.76 28.57 27.00
C ALA A 40 3.70 28.24 25.93
N SER A 41 2.87 29.22 25.55
CA SER A 41 1.88 29.10 24.48
C SER A 41 2.54 28.92 23.12
N GLU A 42 3.56 29.74 22.79
CA GLU A 42 4.30 29.64 21.53
C GLU A 42 5.00 28.29 21.37
N ILE A 43 5.68 27.81 22.42
CA ILE A 43 6.32 26.47 22.43
C ILE A 43 5.27 25.38 22.19
N THR A 44 4.09 25.50 22.81
CA THR A 44 2.99 24.54 22.63
C THR A 44 2.45 24.56 21.20
N LEU A 45 2.20 25.74 20.63
CA LEU A 45 1.71 25.89 19.25
C LEU A 45 2.71 25.35 18.24
N ASN A 46 3.99 25.69 18.38
CA ASN A 46 5.07 25.18 17.54
C ASN A 46 5.18 23.64 17.63
N THR A 47 5.02 23.08 18.84
CA THR A 47 5.00 21.63 19.04
C THR A 47 3.81 20.97 18.35
N LEU A 48 2.61 21.54 18.48
CA LEU A 48 1.40 21.03 17.83
C LEU A 48 1.50 21.11 16.31
N GLN A 49 2.01 22.23 15.79
CA GLN A 49 2.23 22.42 14.34
C GLN A 49 3.26 21.44 13.80
N ARG A 50 4.38 21.23 14.50
CA ARG A 50 5.38 20.22 14.12
C ARG A 50 4.79 18.81 14.10
N LYS A 51 4.06 18.41 15.14
CA LYS A 51 3.39 17.10 15.17
C LYS A 51 2.37 16.94 14.06
N ALA A 52 1.62 18.00 13.73
CA ALA A 52 0.68 17.98 12.62
C ALA A 52 1.41 17.78 11.27
N ASN A 53 2.55 18.44 11.07
CA ASN A 53 3.38 18.28 9.87
C ASN A 53 4.03 16.90 9.78
N GLU A 54 4.58 16.39 10.88
CA GLU A 54 5.13 15.03 10.98
C GLU A 54 4.06 13.97 10.65
N ASN A 55 2.85 14.14 11.16
CA ASN A 55 1.72 13.25 10.86
C ASN A 55 1.29 13.34 9.38
N LYS A 56 1.21 14.56 8.81
CA LYS A 56 0.91 14.74 7.38
C LYS A 56 1.96 14.05 6.50
N SER A 57 3.25 14.23 6.79
CA SER A 57 4.34 13.61 6.05
C SER A 57 4.32 12.07 6.17
N ALA A 58 4.07 11.54 7.37
CA ALA A 58 3.94 10.10 7.57
C ALA A 58 2.77 9.50 6.77
N ASN A 59 1.60 10.16 6.76
CA ASN A 59 0.45 9.69 6.00
C ASN A 59 0.68 9.76 4.48
N MET A 60 1.36 10.79 3.98
CA MET A 60 1.75 10.86 2.57
C MET A 60 2.68 9.72 2.18
N ARG A 61 3.67 9.39 3.00
CA ARG A 61 4.56 8.25 2.72
C ARG A 61 3.80 6.93 2.66
N ILE A 62 2.83 6.71 3.56
CA ILE A 62 1.99 5.52 3.54
C ILE A 62 1.19 5.43 2.23
N LEU A 63 0.68 6.57 1.74
CA LEU A 63 -0.03 6.62 0.46
C LEU A 63 0.89 6.30 -0.72
N ASP A 64 2.09 6.90 -0.74
CA ASP A 64 3.08 6.64 -1.80
C ASP A 64 3.46 5.15 -1.86
N ASP A 65 3.76 4.55 -0.71
CA ASP A 65 4.03 3.10 -0.59
C ASP A 65 2.81 2.27 -1.07
N GLY A 66 1.60 2.73 -0.74
CA GLY A 66 0.35 2.10 -1.17
C GLY A 66 0.16 2.15 -2.69
N PHE A 67 0.41 3.30 -3.32
CA PHE A 67 0.35 3.45 -4.77
C PHE A 67 1.39 2.58 -5.48
N GLU A 68 2.64 2.60 -5.02
CA GLU A 68 3.71 1.79 -5.62
C GLU A 68 3.38 0.30 -5.56
N LEU A 69 2.89 -0.18 -4.39
CA LEU A 69 2.46 -1.56 -4.22
C LEU A 69 1.29 -1.90 -5.14
N ASN A 70 0.28 -1.04 -5.21
CA ASN A 70 -0.91 -1.25 -6.02
C ASN A 70 -0.55 -1.34 -7.52
N PHE A 71 0.24 -0.41 -8.04
CA PHE A 71 0.70 -0.43 -9.44
C PHE A 71 1.57 -1.65 -9.75
N SER A 72 2.48 -2.01 -8.84
CA SER A 72 3.32 -3.21 -8.98
C SER A 72 2.49 -4.50 -9.04
N GLN A 73 1.45 -4.59 -8.19
CA GLN A 73 0.52 -5.72 -8.20
C GLN A 73 -0.29 -5.75 -9.48
N LYS A 74 -0.83 -4.61 -9.93
CA LYS A 74 -1.56 -4.49 -11.19
C LYS A 74 -0.74 -5.01 -12.37
N ALA A 75 0.50 -4.53 -12.52
CA ALA A 75 1.38 -4.94 -13.60
C ALA A 75 1.62 -6.46 -13.62
N ARG A 76 1.82 -7.08 -12.44
CA ARG A 76 1.97 -8.53 -12.31
C ARG A 76 0.69 -9.28 -12.68
N LEU A 77 -0.46 -8.81 -12.21
CA LEU A 77 -1.76 -9.43 -12.50
C LEU A 77 -2.10 -9.33 -13.99
N ASP A 78 -1.89 -8.16 -14.61
CA ASP A 78 -2.11 -7.95 -16.04
C ASP A 78 -1.22 -8.86 -16.90
N ASN A 79 0.06 -8.99 -16.56
CA ASN A 79 0.97 -9.88 -17.28
C ASN A 79 0.55 -11.34 -17.16
N ASN A 80 0.15 -11.79 -15.96
CA ASN A 80 -0.35 -13.14 -15.75
C ASN A 80 -1.66 -13.39 -16.51
N LEU A 81 -2.57 -12.41 -16.52
CA LEU A 81 -3.83 -12.49 -17.25
C LEU A 81 -3.60 -12.61 -18.75
N LYS A 82 -2.71 -11.78 -19.31
CA LYS A 82 -2.31 -11.86 -20.73
C LYS A 82 -1.76 -13.23 -21.08
N ALA A 83 -0.84 -13.77 -20.27
CA ALA A 83 -0.29 -15.10 -20.49
C ALA A 83 -1.38 -16.20 -20.47
N LYS A 84 -2.35 -16.08 -19.55
CA LYS A 84 -3.46 -17.04 -19.44
C LYS A 84 -4.47 -16.93 -20.59
N LEU A 85 -4.72 -15.73 -21.10
CA LEU A 85 -5.55 -15.52 -22.29
C LEU A 85 -4.89 -16.09 -23.55
N GLU A 86 -3.57 -15.94 -23.69
CA GLU A 86 -2.83 -16.55 -24.79
C GLU A 86 -2.83 -18.09 -24.69
N GLU A 87 -2.65 -18.64 -23.49
CA GLU A 87 -2.81 -20.08 -23.24
C GLU A 87 -4.23 -20.56 -23.59
N GLN A 88 -5.26 -19.79 -23.26
CA GLN A 88 -6.65 -20.10 -23.59
C GLN A 88 -6.86 -20.19 -25.10
N LYS A 89 -6.34 -19.21 -25.84
CA LYS A 89 -6.40 -19.17 -27.31
C LYS A 89 -5.73 -20.41 -27.91
N ASN A 90 -4.50 -20.71 -27.48
CA ASN A 90 -3.76 -21.88 -27.93
C ASN A 90 -4.46 -23.21 -27.61
N LEU A 91 -5.06 -23.34 -26.42
CA LEU A 91 -5.84 -24.53 -26.06
C LEU A 91 -7.11 -24.66 -26.92
N ASN A 92 -7.81 -23.56 -27.18
CA ASN A 92 -8.99 -23.56 -28.05
C ASN A 92 -8.65 -23.98 -29.48
N GLU A 93 -7.52 -23.53 -30.03
CA GLU A 93 -7.04 -23.96 -31.35
C GLU A 93 -6.77 -25.46 -31.37
N LYS A 94 -6.08 -26.00 -30.34
CA LYS A 94 -5.83 -27.44 -30.20
C LYS A 94 -7.09 -28.27 -30.08
N VAL A 95 -8.10 -27.80 -29.34
CA VAL A 95 -9.41 -28.47 -29.23
C VAL A 95 -10.08 -28.57 -30.59
N LYS A 96 -10.03 -27.49 -31.39
CA LYS A 96 -10.63 -27.47 -32.73
C LYS A 96 -9.93 -28.39 -33.72
N SER A 97 -8.60 -28.52 -33.61
CA SER A 97 -7.80 -29.40 -34.48
C SER A 97 -7.78 -30.86 -34.03
N SER A 98 -8.20 -31.16 -32.80
CA SER A 98 -8.17 -32.52 -32.26
C SER A 98 -9.26 -33.40 -32.87
N ILE A 99 -8.84 -34.55 -33.38
CA ILE A 99 -9.72 -35.61 -33.91
C ILE A 99 -9.98 -36.72 -32.88
N SER A 100 -9.21 -36.76 -31.79
CA SER A 100 -9.34 -37.76 -30.73
C SER A 100 -10.27 -37.27 -29.63
N SER A 101 -11.35 -38.01 -29.36
CA SER A 101 -12.30 -37.68 -28.29
C SER A 101 -11.63 -37.62 -26.91
N SER A 102 -10.71 -38.55 -26.62
CA SER A 102 -9.99 -38.57 -25.34
C SER A 102 -9.05 -37.38 -25.19
N GLU A 103 -8.36 -36.98 -26.26
CA GLU A 103 -7.51 -35.79 -26.24
C GLU A 103 -8.33 -34.51 -26.07
N LYS A 104 -9.50 -34.45 -26.73
CA LYS A 104 -10.42 -33.32 -26.64
C LYS A 104 -10.93 -33.13 -25.22
N GLU A 105 -11.34 -34.18 -24.53
CA GLU A 105 -11.77 -34.13 -23.12
C GLU A 105 -10.63 -33.62 -22.20
N GLN A 106 -9.40 -34.06 -22.42
CA GLN A 106 -8.24 -33.58 -21.66
C GLN A 106 -7.97 -32.09 -21.89
N LEU A 107 -8.06 -31.63 -23.13
CA LEU A 107 -7.87 -30.23 -23.49
C LEU A 107 -9.00 -29.35 -22.95
N GLU A 108 -10.25 -29.81 -22.99
CA GLU A 108 -11.40 -29.12 -22.41
C GLU A 108 -11.30 -29.01 -20.88
N SER A 109 -10.80 -30.05 -20.21
CA SER A 109 -10.50 -30.01 -18.77
C SER A 109 -9.42 -28.96 -18.44
N LYS A 110 -8.37 -28.86 -19.26
CA LYS A 110 -7.34 -27.82 -19.14
C LYS A 110 -7.92 -26.42 -19.38
N LEU A 111 -8.76 -26.25 -20.40
CA LEU A 111 -9.47 -24.99 -20.65
C LEU A 111 -10.32 -24.56 -19.47
N LYS A 112 -11.09 -25.47 -18.87
CA LYS A 112 -11.90 -25.17 -17.68
C LYS A 112 -11.04 -24.66 -16.52
N LYS A 113 -9.92 -25.33 -16.23
CA LYS A 113 -8.97 -24.88 -15.20
C LYS A 113 -8.37 -23.51 -15.54
N ASN A 114 -8.00 -23.28 -16.80
CA ASN A 114 -7.45 -22.01 -17.25
C ASN A 114 -8.47 -20.87 -17.12
N ASN A 115 -9.74 -21.12 -17.48
CA ASN A 115 -10.83 -20.16 -17.36
C ASN A 115 -11.11 -19.77 -15.90
N LEU A 116 -11.06 -20.73 -14.97
CA LEU A 116 -11.15 -20.43 -13.53
C LEU A 116 -10.01 -19.50 -13.10
N LYS A 117 -8.79 -19.73 -13.60
CA LYS A 117 -7.65 -18.88 -13.26
C LYS A 117 -7.76 -17.47 -13.85
N ILE A 118 -8.26 -17.35 -15.08
CA ILE A 118 -8.58 -16.05 -15.71
C ILE A 118 -9.59 -15.29 -14.84
N SER A 119 -10.69 -15.94 -14.43
CA SER A 119 -11.71 -15.32 -13.57
C SER A 119 -11.13 -14.85 -12.23
N GLU A 120 -10.29 -15.67 -11.59
CA GLU A 120 -9.59 -15.29 -10.35
C GLU A 120 -8.68 -14.06 -10.53
N LEU A 121 -7.93 -14.00 -11.63
CA LEU A 121 -7.05 -12.88 -11.95
C LEU A 121 -7.84 -11.59 -12.24
N SER A 122 -8.94 -11.70 -12.99
CA SER A 122 -9.84 -10.56 -13.24
C SER A 122 -10.44 -10.01 -11.95
N SER A 123 -10.93 -10.88 -11.06
CA SER A 123 -11.46 -10.44 -9.76
C SER A 123 -10.39 -9.77 -8.89
N LYS A 124 -9.14 -10.23 -8.95
CA LYS A 124 -8.02 -9.56 -8.26
C LYS A 124 -7.69 -8.19 -8.84
N LEU A 125 -7.78 -8.02 -10.16
CA LEU A 125 -7.59 -6.71 -10.81
C LEU A 125 -8.70 -5.73 -10.46
N GLU A 126 -9.94 -6.19 -10.33
CA GLU A 126 -11.07 -5.37 -9.86
C GLU A 126 -10.83 -4.89 -8.43
N LYS A 127 -10.41 -5.79 -7.52
CA LYS A 127 -10.07 -5.42 -6.14
C LYS A 127 -8.92 -4.40 -6.09
N ASN A 128 -7.85 -4.66 -6.83
CA ASN A 128 -6.72 -3.74 -6.94
C ASN A 128 -7.15 -2.36 -7.49
N SER A 129 -8.08 -2.31 -8.43
CA SER A 129 -8.64 -1.04 -8.93
C SER A 129 -9.49 -0.31 -7.88
N SER A 130 -10.27 -1.04 -7.08
CA SER A 130 -11.01 -0.46 -5.95
C SER A 130 -10.08 0.13 -4.90
N GLU A 131 -9.02 -0.60 -4.53
CA GLU A 131 -7.99 -0.11 -3.61
C GLU A 131 -7.31 1.16 -4.12
N LEU A 132 -7.04 1.24 -5.43
CA LEU A 132 -6.46 2.44 -6.05
C LEU A 132 -7.39 3.66 -5.91
N LEU A 133 -8.70 3.48 -6.10
CA LEU A 133 -9.68 4.54 -5.92
C LEU A 133 -9.70 5.04 -4.48
N ASP A 134 -9.59 4.14 -3.51
CA ASP A 134 -9.58 4.53 -2.10
C ASP A 134 -8.28 5.26 -1.71
N LEU A 135 -7.12 4.85 -2.24
CA LEU A 135 -5.87 5.61 -2.11
C LEU A 135 -5.97 7.01 -2.72
N GLN A 136 -6.61 7.15 -3.89
CA GLN A 136 -6.83 8.45 -4.54
C GLN A 136 -7.74 9.37 -3.71
N LYS A 137 -8.82 8.83 -3.15
CA LYS A 137 -9.71 9.60 -2.26
C LYS A 137 -8.95 10.11 -1.03
N GLU A 138 -8.12 9.27 -0.42
CA GLU A 138 -7.36 9.63 0.77
C GLU A 138 -6.27 10.66 0.45
N TYR A 139 -5.57 10.51 -0.68
CA TYR A 139 -4.63 11.51 -1.17
C TYR A 139 -5.30 12.88 -1.37
N ASN A 140 -6.45 12.92 -2.03
CA ASN A 140 -7.21 14.15 -2.25
C ASN A 140 -7.66 14.77 -0.92
N ARG A 141 -8.10 13.96 0.04
CA ARG A 141 -8.49 14.41 1.39
C ARG A 141 -7.35 15.10 2.13
N LEU A 142 -6.12 14.61 1.98
CA LEU A 142 -4.94 15.17 2.64
C LEU A 142 -4.35 16.41 1.93
N ASN A 143 -4.68 16.61 0.65
CA ASN A 143 -4.21 17.74 -0.15
C ASN A 143 -5.24 18.88 -0.33
N LEU A 144 -6.53 18.65 -0.09
CA LEU A 144 -7.58 19.68 -0.13
C LEU A 144 -7.66 20.50 1.19
N LYS A 145 -6.53 20.98 1.70
CA LYS A 145 -6.48 21.96 2.79
C LYS A 145 -5.75 23.22 2.37
#